data_AF-A0A2E0CKM3-F1
#
_entry.id   AF-A0A2E0CKM3-F1
#
_cell.length_a   1.000
_cell.length_b   1.000
_cell.length_c   1.000
_cell.angle_alpha   90.00
_cell.angle_beta   90.00
_cell.angle_gamma   90.00
#
_symmetry.space_group_name_H-M   'P 1'
#
loop_
_entity.id
_entity.type
_entity.pdbx_description
1 polymer ?
#
loop_
_entity_poly.entity_id
_entity_poly.type
_entity_poly.pdbx_seq_one_letter_code
_entity_poly.pdbx_strand_id
1 'polypeptide(L)'
;MNFRLTILLVAVLAIVGASAAYYWANKPDEDHVPREWLYKISDSDIVEIEVTYREDHVKFVKNSPPGSSSWIWLIDGDPPVQVYGPKWSGTPFLLGGPQIERELLEAKEPLASYGLDPPESIIKVTEKGGHVFEFHLGDTTPDANSQYVRLTTETSIFTVAEMWARVINELAVNPPYTPTD
;
A
#
# COMPACT_ATOMS: atom_id res chain seq x y z
N MET A 1 9.93 -29.79 -56.79
CA MET A 1 9.14 -29.16 -55.71
C MET A 1 7.67 -29.30 -56.05
N ASN A 2 6.90 -30.03 -55.25
CA ASN A 2 5.48 -30.27 -55.54
C ASN A 2 4.67 -29.05 -55.11
N PHE A 3 4.33 -28.18 -56.06
CA PHE A 3 3.57 -26.95 -55.79
C PHE A 3 2.28 -27.20 -54.98
N ARG A 4 1.62 -28.35 -55.19
CA ARG A 4 0.46 -28.80 -54.41
C ARG A 4 0.80 -29.03 -52.93
N LEU A 5 1.95 -29.63 -52.65
CA LEU A 5 2.44 -29.86 -51.29
C LEU A 5 2.80 -28.53 -50.62
N THR A 6 3.46 -27.63 -51.34
CA THR A 6 3.85 -26.31 -50.82
C THR A 6 2.64 -25.46 -50.44
N ILE A 7 1.60 -25.43 -51.27
CA ILE A 7 0.36 -24.68 -50.98
C ILE A 7 -0.34 -25.23 -49.73
N LEU A 8 -0.40 -26.56 -49.59
CA LEU A 8 -1.04 -27.22 -48.45
C LEU A 8 -0.29 -26.90 -47.14
N LEU A 9 1.04 -26.88 -47.19
CA LEU A 9 1.88 -26.59 -46.04
C LEU A 9 1.76 -25.12 -45.58
N VAL A 10 1.68 -24.18 -46.52
CA VAL A 10 1.46 -22.75 -46.21
C VAL A 10 0.08 -22.52 -45.60
N ALA A 11 -0.95 -23.18 -46.11
CA ALA A 11 -2.30 -23.08 -45.55
C ALA A 11 -2.35 -23.59 -44.10
N VAL A 12 -1.70 -24.72 -43.80
CA VAL A 12 -1.60 -25.25 -42.43
C VAL A 12 -0.85 -24.29 -41.52
N LEU A 13 0.29 -23.74 -41.97
CA LEU A 13 1.05 -22.74 -41.21
C LEU A 13 0.23 -21.49 -40.91
N ALA A 14 -0.56 -21.01 -41.88
CA ALA A 14 -1.43 -19.84 -41.69
C ALA A 14 -2.52 -20.13 -40.65
N ILE A 15 -3.14 -21.32 -40.68
CA ILE A 15 -4.15 -21.73 -39.70
C ILE A 15 -3.54 -21.85 -38.30
N VAL A 16 -2.38 -22.50 -38.17
CA VAL A 16 -1.67 -22.65 -36.90
C VAL A 16 -1.25 -21.28 -36.35
N GLY A 17 -0.70 -20.41 -37.21
CA GLY A 17 -0.28 -19.07 -36.84
C GLY A 17 -1.45 -18.20 -36.40
N ALA A 18 -2.57 -18.22 -37.12
CA ALA A 18 -3.78 -17.50 -36.74
C ALA A 18 -4.38 -18.03 -35.43
N SER A 19 -4.39 -19.35 -35.24
CA SER A 19 -4.88 -19.98 -34.01
C SER A 19 -4.00 -19.64 -32.80
N ALA A 20 -2.68 -19.63 -32.98
CA ALA A 20 -1.75 -19.19 -31.95
C ALA A 20 -1.94 -17.70 -31.65
N ALA A 21 -1.99 -16.83 -32.65
CA ALA A 21 -2.22 -15.40 -32.45
C ALA A 21 -3.54 -15.13 -31.70
N TYR A 22 -4.61 -15.85 -32.05
CA TYR A 22 -5.90 -15.78 -31.34
C TYR A 22 -5.76 -16.24 -29.88
N TYR A 23 -5.09 -17.37 -29.64
CA TYR A 23 -4.87 -17.89 -28.29
C TYR A 23 -4.05 -16.91 -27.43
N TRP A 24 -3.03 -16.28 -27.99
CA TRP A 24 -2.20 -15.30 -27.28
C TRP A 24 -2.94 -13.98 -27.03
N ALA A 25 -3.77 -13.51 -27.96
CA ALA A 25 -4.59 -12.31 -27.80
C ALA A 25 -5.74 -12.50 -26.80
N ASN A 26 -6.23 -13.73 -26.67
CA ASN A 26 -7.37 -14.09 -25.82
C ASN A 26 -6.98 -14.95 -24.61
N LYS A 27 -5.69 -15.06 -24.27
CA LYS A 27 -5.29 -15.69 -23.01
C LYS A 27 -6.00 -14.90 -21.89
N PRO A 28 -6.94 -15.51 -21.13
CA PRO A 28 -7.38 -14.88 -19.89
C PRO A 28 -6.13 -14.69 -19.04
N ASP A 29 -6.00 -13.52 -18.41
CA ASP A 29 -4.88 -13.24 -17.50
C ASP A 29 -4.71 -14.45 -16.57
N GLU A 30 -3.55 -15.10 -16.67
CA GLU A 30 -3.21 -16.28 -15.85
C GLU A 30 -3.46 -15.89 -14.39
N ASP A 31 -4.31 -16.67 -13.73
CA ASP A 31 -4.75 -16.59 -12.33
C ASP A 31 -4.05 -15.47 -11.54
N HIS A 32 -4.61 -14.25 -11.57
CA HIS A 32 -4.16 -13.18 -10.68
C HIS A 32 -4.39 -13.63 -9.25
N VAL A 33 -3.36 -14.21 -8.64
CA VAL A 33 -3.37 -14.52 -7.21
C VAL A 33 -3.47 -13.17 -6.50
N PRO A 34 -4.59 -12.87 -5.82
CA PRO A 34 -4.77 -11.56 -5.22
C PRO A 34 -3.64 -11.30 -4.22
N ARG A 35 -3.04 -10.11 -4.29
CA ARG A 35 -2.04 -9.70 -3.31
C ARG A 35 -2.71 -9.57 -1.94
N GLU A 36 -2.18 -10.27 -0.92
CA GLU A 36 -2.76 -10.24 0.43
C GLU A 36 -2.39 -8.98 1.24
N TRP A 37 -1.21 -8.40 1.01
CA TRP A 37 -0.71 -7.22 1.74
C TRP A 37 -0.29 -6.12 0.78
N LEU A 38 -0.51 -4.85 1.13
CA LEU A 38 -0.07 -3.71 0.31
C LEU A 38 1.44 -3.74 0.10
N TYR A 39 2.18 -3.87 1.21
CA TYR A 39 3.61 -4.15 1.29
C TYR A 39 3.89 -5.01 2.52
N LYS A 40 5.13 -5.46 2.71
CA LYS A 40 5.50 -6.28 3.87
C LYS A 40 6.90 -5.95 4.37
N ILE A 41 6.99 -5.60 5.65
CA ILE A 41 8.21 -5.40 6.43
C ILE A 41 8.03 -5.91 7.85
N SER A 42 9.13 -6.18 8.55
CA SER A 42 9.04 -6.45 9.99
C SER A 42 8.73 -5.16 10.74
N ASP A 43 7.78 -5.24 11.67
CA ASP A 43 7.48 -4.19 12.65
C ASP A 43 8.72 -3.75 13.44
N SER A 44 9.65 -4.68 13.68
CA SER A 44 10.92 -4.42 14.37
C SER A 44 11.91 -3.60 13.54
N ASP A 45 11.80 -3.66 12.22
CA ASP A 45 12.63 -2.94 11.25
C ASP A 45 12.10 -1.53 10.94
N ILE A 46 10.86 -1.20 11.33
CA ILE A 46 10.32 0.15 11.20
C ILE A 46 11.06 1.09 12.16
N VAL A 47 11.60 2.18 11.62
CA VAL A 47 12.35 3.19 12.38
C VAL A 47 11.72 4.56 12.35
N GLU A 48 10.87 4.85 11.37
CA GLU A 48 10.17 6.13 11.26
C GLU A 48 8.80 5.93 10.60
N ILE A 49 7.81 6.66 11.10
CA ILE A 49 6.44 6.71 10.57
C ILE A 49 6.04 8.17 10.46
N GLU A 50 5.71 8.63 9.27
CA GLU A 50 5.10 9.95 9.04
C GLU A 50 3.65 9.75 8.59
N VAL A 51 2.73 10.48 9.20
CA VAL A 51 1.31 10.46 8.86
C VAL A 51 0.86 11.90 8.66
N THR A 52 0.44 12.20 7.44
CA THR A 52 -0.33 13.40 7.12
C THR A 52 -1.77 13.00 6.92
N TYR A 53 -2.68 13.61 7.67
CA TYR A 53 -4.12 13.46 7.49
C TYR A 53 -4.73 14.85 7.37
N ARG A 54 -5.24 15.20 6.18
CA ARG A 54 -5.72 16.56 5.86
C ARG A 54 -4.62 17.61 6.10
N GLU A 55 -4.81 18.48 7.08
CA GLU A 55 -3.83 19.54 7.44
C GLU A 55 -2.90 19.11 8.58
N ASP A 56 -3.24 18.03 9.30
CA ASP A 56 -2.48 17.55 10.45
C ASP A 56 -1.34 16.64 9.99
N HIS A 57 -0.18 16.82 10.59
CA HIS A 57 1.01 16.04 10.32
C HIS A 57 1.70 15.64 11.62
N VAL A 58 2.05 14.36 11.72
CA VAL A 58 2.83 13.82 12.83
C VAL A 58 3.95 12.95 12.29
N LYS A 59 5.09 13.00 12.99
CA LYS A 59 6.23 12.14 12.72
C LYS A 59 6.61 11.39 13.99
N PHE A 60 6.81 10.09 13.86
CA PHE A 60 7.27 9.21 14.92
C PHE A 60 8.65 8.66 14.55
N VAL A 61 9.59 8.73 15.50
CA VAL A 61 10.96 8.26 15.30
C VAL A 61 11.33 7.27 16.38
N LYS A 62 11.86 6.12 15.99
CA LYS A 62 12.40 5.11 16.88
C LYS A 62 13.82 5.51 17.26
N ASN A 63 14.05 5.73 18.54
CA ASN A 63 15.33 6.18 19.07
C ASN A 63 15.87 5.21 20.13
N SER A 64 17.19 5.10 20.22
CA SER A 64 17.88 4.42 21.32
C SER A 64 18.63 5.47 22.13
N PRO A 65 18.10 5.91 23.28
CA PRO A 65 18.76 6.90 24.12
C PRO A 65 20.20 6.50 24.48
N PRO A 66 21.15 7.45 24.58
CA PRO A 66 22.52 7.13 24.97
C PRO A 66 22.57 6.36 26.29
N GLY A 67 23.25 5.21 26.30
CA GLY A 67 23.35 4.35 27.48
C GLY A 67 22.14 3.44 27.74
N SER A 68 21.11 3.47 26.88
CA SER A 68 19.98 2.52 26.91
C SER A 68 20.24 1.36 25.95
N SER A 69 19.88 0.14 26.37
CA SER A 69 19.75 -1.02 25.49
C SER A 69 18.35 -1.18 24.88
N SER A 70 17.43 -0.28 25.24
CA SER A 70 16.02 -0.33 24.83
C SER A 70 15.69 0.81 23.87
N TRP A 71 14.95 0.44 22.82
CA TRP A 71 14.38 1.38 21.85
C TRP A 71 13.10 1.99 22.39
N ILE A 72 12.93 3.29 22.18
CA ILE A 72 11.68 4.02 22.48
C ILE A 72 11.20 4.73 21.22
N TRP A 73 9.89 4.94 21.16
CA TRP A 73 9.26 5.76 20.13
C TRP A 73 9.07 7.18 20.66
N LEU A 74 9.46 8.15 19.83
CA LEU A 74 9.32 9.57 20.08
C LEU A 74 8.37 10.17 19.03
N ILE A 75 7.52 11.09 19.47
CA ILE A 75 6.83 12.03 18.60
C ILE A 75 7.81 13.17 18.34
N ASP A 76 8.10 13.42 17.08
CA ASP A 76 8.99 14.48 16.65
C ASP A 76 8.41 15.86 16.98
N GLY A 77 9.28 16.80 17.31
CA GLY A 77 8.93 18.11 17.84
C GLY A 77 10.08 18.74 18.61
N ASP A 78 9.89 19.98 19.07
CA ASP A 78 10.87 20.68 19.90
C ASP A 78 10.25 21.14 21.23
N PRO A 79 10.48 20.42 22.36
CA PRO A 79 11.26 19.18 22.47
C PRO A 79 10.47 17.93 21.99
N PRO A 80 11.16 16.82 21.64
CA PRO A 80 10.49 15.57 21.30
C PRO A 80 9.82 14.95 22.53
N VAL A 81 8.68 14.30 22.32
CA VAL A 81 7.87 13.71 23.40
C VAL A 81 7.85 12.19 23.26
N GLN A 82 7.99 11.45 24.36
CA GLN A 82 7.89 10.00 24.32
C GLN A 82 6.44 9.56 24.04
N VAL A 83 6.29 8.61 23.12
CA VAL A 83 5.01 7.98 22.81
C VAL A 83 4.48 7.20 24.02
N TYR A 84 3.18 7.31 24.27
CA TYR A 84 2.47 6.54 25.28
C TYR A 84 2.29 5.07 24.84
N GLY A 85 3.16 4.21 25.38
CA GLY A 85 3.25 2.78 25.04
C GLY A 85 1.90 2.05 24.92
N PRO A 86 0.98 2.15 25.90
CA PRO A 86 -0.29 1.42 25.85
C PRO A 86 -1.17 1.71 24.62
N LYS A 87 -1.09 2.92 24.05
CA LYS A 87 -1.79 3.27 22.80
C LYS A 87 -1.00 2.93 21.54
N TRP A 88 0.30 2.66 21.66
CA TRP A 88 1.22 2.53 20.52
C TRP A 88 1.66 1.11 20.19
N SER A 89 1.65 0.18 21.16
CA SER A 89 2.28 -1.14 21.01
C SER A 89 1.83 -1.96 19.79
N GLY A 90 0.64 -1.69 19.22
CA GLY A 90 0.16 -2.34 17.99
C GLY A 90 0.46 -1.60 16.69
N THR A 91 0.83 -0.31 16.74
CA THR A 91 0.92 0.56 15.54
C THR A 91 1.97 0.08 14.54
N PRO A 92 3.23 -0.24 14.94
CA PRO A 92 4.21 -0.77 13.99
C PRO A 92 3.79 -2.08 13.33
N PHE A 93 3.05 -2.94 14.04
CA PHE A 93 2.53 -4.18 13.47
C PHE A 93 1.47 -3.92 12.39
N LEU A 94 0.54 -2.99 12.64
CA LEU A 94 -0.50 -2.62 11.67
C LEU A 94 0.08 -2.00 10.39
N LEU A 95 1.21 -1.29 10.50
CA LEU A 95 1.92 -0.71 9.36
C LEU A 95 2.91 -1.68 8.72
N GLY A 96 3.37 -2.73 9.40
CA GLY A 96 4.31 -3.69 8.83
C GLY A 96 3.74 -4.54 7.69
N GLY A 97 2.41 -4.68 7.61
CA GLY A 97 1.75 -5.39 6.53
C GLY A 97 0.27 -5.05 6.42
N PRO A 98 -0.09 -3.89 5.83
CA PRO A 98 -1.48 -3.52 5.63
C PRO A 98 -2.18 -4.56 4.75
N GLN A 99 -3.25 -5.18 5.25
CA GLN A 99 -3.95 -6.22 4.52
C GLN A 99 -4.87 -5.60 3.46
N ILE A 100 -4.76 -6.09 2.23
CA ILE A 100 -5.65 -5.69 1.13
C ILE A 100 -6.93 -6.52 1.22
N GLU A 101 -8.08 -5.87 1.06
CA GLU A 101 -9.38 -6.54 0.93
C GLU A 101 -9.70 -6.87 -0.53
N ARG A 102 -9.38 -5.94 -1.44
CA ARG A 102 -9.61 -6.09 -2.88
C ARG A 102 -8.69 -5.21 -3.70
N GLU A 103 -8.19 -5.76 -4.80
CA GLU A 103 -7.56 -5.01 -5.90
C GLU A 103 -8.62 -4.57 -6.92
N LEU A 104 -8.55 -3.32 -7.37
CA LEU A 104 -9.40 -2.78 -8.42
C LEU A 104 -8.73 -3.01 -9.78
N LEU A 105 -8.90 -4.21 -10.34
CA LEU A 105 -8.32 -4.60 -11.65
C LEU A 105 -8.74 -3.67 -12.80
N GLU A 106 -9.93 -3.09 -12.71
CA GLU A 106 -10.47 -2.11 -13.68
C GLU A 106 -10.53 -0.70 -13.10
N ALA A 107 -9.57 -0.32 -12.24
CA ALA A 107 -9.46 1.06 -11.77
C ALA A 107 -9.42 2.03 -12.97
N LYS A 108 -10.32 3.01 -12.98
CA LYS A 108 -10.46 3.98 -14.06
C LYS A 108 -9.93 5.32 -13.60
N GLU A 109 -9.04 5.91 -14.39
CA GLU A 109 -8.71 7.32 -14.22
C GLU A 109 -9.97 8.22 -14.33
N PRO A 110 -10.03 9.35 -13.61
CA PRO A 110 -8.96 9.95 -12.81
C PRO A 110 -8.87 9.41 -11.37
N LEU A 111 -7.66 9.39 -10.79
CA LEU A 111 -7.40 9.11 -9.36
C LEU A 111 -8.27 9.92 -8.39
N ALA A 112 -8.64 11.15 -8.78
CA ALA A 112 -9.56 12.01 -8.03
C ALA A 112 -10.92 11.35 -7.76
N SER A 113 -11.37 10.42 -8.62
CA SER A 113 -12.62 9.67 -8.43
C SER A 113 -12.59 8.73 -7.21
N TYR A 114 -11.39 8.44 -6.70
CA TYR A 114 -11.14 7.62 -5.53
C TYR A 114 -10.64 8.44 -4.35
N GLY A 115 -10.65 9.77 -4.43
CA GLY A 115 -10.06 10.67 -3.44
C GLY A 115 -8.54 10.52 -3.33
N LEU A 116 -7.85 10.03 -4.36
CA LEU A 116 -6.39 9.84 -4.38
C LEU A 116 -5.63 10.98 -5.07
N ASP A 117 -6.34 12.01 -5.54
CA ASP A 117 -5.75 13.23 -6.13
C ASP A 117 -6.66 14.45 -5.88
N PRO A 118 -6.37 15.27 -4.83
CA PRO A 118 -5.36 15.01 -3.80
C PRO A 118 -5.80 13.87 -2.85
N PRO A 119 -4.85 13.15 -2.23
CA PRO A 119 -5.17 12.12 -1.24
C PRO A 119 -5.67 12.72 0.08
N GLU A 120 -6.56 12.02 0.78
CA GLU A 120 -7.01 12.41 2.13
C GLU A 120 -5.87 12.23 3.16
N SER A 121 -5.06 11.17 2.97
CA SER A 121 -3.94 10.85 3.87
C SER A 121 -2.71 10.40 3.10
N ILE A 122 -1.54 10.79 3.59
CA ILE A 122 -0.23 10.34 3.09
C ILE A 122 0.52 9.71 4.24
N ILE A 123 0.95 8.46 4.06
CA ILE A 123 1.68 7.72 5.08
C ILE A 123 3.02 7.29 4.50
N LYS A 124 4.09 7.55 5.25
CA LYS A 124 5.44 7.07 4.94
C LYS A 124 5.93 6.20 6.07
N VAL A 125 6.41 5.01 5.72
CA VAL A 125 7.00 4.07 6.65
C VAL A 125 8.42 3.80 6.21
N THR A 126 9.39 4.23 7.03
CA THR A 126 10.82 4.05 6.74
C THR A 126 11.33 2.84 7.51
N GLU A 127 11.93 1.90 6.80
CA GLU A 127 12.63 0.78 7.42
C GLU A 127 14.08 1.14 7.75
N LYS A 128 14.70 0.34 8.63
CA LYS A 128 16.09 0.49 9.07
C LYS A 128 17.11 0.52 7.92
N GLY A 129 16.79 -0.12 6.79
CA GLY A 129 17.61 -0.10 5.56
C GLY A 129 17.55 1.22 4.79
N GLY A 130 16.67 2.14 5.17
CA GLY A 130 16.45 3.44 4.53
C GLY A 130 15.43 3.40 3.39
N HIS A 131 14.84 2.24 3.07
CA HIS A 131 13.74 2.19 2.12
C HIS A 131 12.47 2.80 2.75
N VAL A 132 11.69 3.49 1.92
CA VAL A 132 10.48 4.21 2.32
C VAL A 132 9.30 3.66 1.55
N PHE A 133 8.32 3.12 2.28
CA PHE A 133 7.02 2.76 1.73
C PHE A 133 6.10 3.95 1.88
N GLU A 134 5.80 4.63 0.77
CA GLU A 134 4.82 5.70 0.73
C GLU A 134 3.52 5.19 0.10
N PHE A 135 2.42 5.32 0.83
CA PHE A 135 1.09 5.01 0.33
C PHE A 135 0.10 6.11 0.68
N HIS A 136 -0.90 6.25 -0.16
CA HIS A 136 -1.93 7.28 -0.08
C HIS A 136 -3.27 6.64 0.20
N LEU A 137 -4.03 7.22 1.13
CA LEU A 137 -5.42 6.85 1.41
C LEU A 137 -6.34 7.92 0.82
N GLY A 138 -7.34 7.44 0.07
CA GLY A 138 -8.32 8.30 -0.58
C GLY A 138 -9.68 8.24 0.09
N ASP A 139 -10.76 8.30 -0.67
CA ASP A 139 -12.11 8.29 -0.12
C ASP A 139 -12.49 6.93 0.45
N THR A 140 -13.43 6.95 1.40
CA THR A 140 -14.14 5.73 1.79
C THR A 140 -14.96 5.22 0.60
N THR A 141 -14.98 3.91 0.42
CA THR A 141 -15.83 3.24 -0.57
C THR A 141 -17.32 3.55 -0.35
N PRO A 142 -18.16 3.48 -1.40
CA PRO A 142 -19.58 3.86 -1.28
C PRO A 142 -20.40 3.08 -0.24
N ASP A 143 -19.97 1.86 0.11
CA ASP A 143 -20.59 1.03 1.15
C ASP A 143 -20.04 1.29 2.56
N ALA A 144 -19.08 2.22 2.68
CA ALA A 144 -18.41 2.65 3.89
C ALA A 144 -17.56 1.60 4.62
N ASN A 145 -17.31 0.42 4.03
CA ASN A 145 -16.61 -0.67 4.70
C ASN A 145 -15.08 -0.63 4.51
N SER A 146 -14.64 -0.03 3.41
CA SER A 146 -13.23 0.04 3.03
C SER A 146 -12.82 1.46 2.64
N GLN A 147 -11.52 1.75 2.62
CA GLN A 147 -10.95 2.98 2.07
C GLN A 147 -10.05 2.65 0.88
N TYR A 148 -10.07 3.49 -0.16
CA TYR A 148 -9.17 3.33 -1.30
C TYR A 148 -7.73 3.61 -0.87
N VAL A 149 -6.80 2.78 -1.34
CA VAL A 149 -5.37 2.92 -1.05
C VAL A 149 -4.53 2.69 -2.29
N ARG A 150 -3.41 3.39 -2.38
CA ARG A 150 -2.43 3.21 -3.45
C ARG A 150 -1.00 3.37 -2.94
N LEU A 151 -0.11 2.47 -3.36
CA LEU A 151 1.34 2.68 -3.24
C LEU A 151 1.81 3.65 -4.32
N THR A 152 2.64 4.62 -3.96
CA THR A 152 3.14 5.63 -4.92
C THR A 152 4.03 5.04 -6.01
N THR A 153 4.64 3.88 -5.74
CA THR A 153 5.47 3.12 -6.66
C THR A 153 4.68 2.28 -7.67
N GLU A 154 3.36 2.18 -7.51
CA GLU A 154 2.49 1.31 -8.30
C GLU A 154 1.31 2.09 -8.92
N THR A 155 0.70 1.53 -9.95
CA THR A 155 -0.50 2.09 -10.59
C THR A 155 -1.80 1.46 -10.09
N SER A 156 -1.74 0.26 -9.51
CA SER A 156 -2.92 -0.43 -8.97
C SER A 156 -3.54 0.34 -7.80
N ILE A 157 -4.87 0.34 -7.76
CA ILE A 157 -5.65 0.82 -6.62
C ILE A 157 -6.18 -0.39 -5.86
N PHE A 158 -6.04 -0.34 -4.54
CA PHE A 158 -6.55 -1.37 -3.65
C PHE A 158 -7.56 -0.77 -2.69
N THR A 159 -8.12 -1.64 -1.86
CA THR A 159 -8.94 -1.26 -0.72
C THR A 159 -8.40 -1.92 0.54
N VAL A 160 -8.49 -1.19 1.65
CA VAL A 160 -8.16 -1.65 3.01
C VAL A 160 -9.38 -1.44 3.89
N ALA A 161 -9.49 -2.21 4.97
CA ALA A 161 -10.58 -2.06 5.92
C ALA A 161 -10.65 -0.61 6.45
N GLU A 162 -11.86 -0.02 6.47
CA GLU A 162 -12.07 1.33 6.99
C GLU A 162 -11.57 1.48 8.42
N MET A 163 -11.78 0.45 9.26
CA MET A 163 -11.33 0.47 10.65
C MET A 163 -9.81 0.58 10.77
N TRP A 164 -9.07 -0.10 9.89
CA TRP A 164 -7.61 -0.02 9.87
C TRP A 164 -7.19 1.38 9.44
N ALA A 165 -7.77 1.89 8.36
CA ALA A 165 -7.41 3.19 7.80
C ALA A 165 -7.72 4.34 8.78
N ARG A 166 -8.85 4.28 9.48
CA ARG A 166 -9.20 5.21 10.56
C ARG A 166 -8.15 5.23 11.66
N VAL A 167 -7.69 4.06 12.14
CA VAL A 167 -6.66 3.99 13.19
C VAL A 167 -5.35 4.65 12.74
N ILE A 168 -4.97 4.49 11.47
CA ILE A 168 -3.78 5.13 10.92
C ILE A 168 -3.97 6.66 10.80
N ASN A 169 -5.11 7.11 10.28
CA ASN A 169 -5.43 8.54 10.15
C ASN A 169 -5.52 9.25 11.51
N GLU A 170 -6.06 8.56 12.53
CA GLU A 170 -6.12 9.05 13.91
C GLU A 170 -4.75 9.35 14.51
N LEU A 171 -3.67 8.75 14.02
CA LEU A 171 -2.31 9.04 14.52
C LEU A 171 -1.95 10.51 14.33
N ALA A 172 -2.39 11.15 13.25
CA ALA A 172 -2.09 12.55 12.95
C ALA A 172 -2.90 13.53 13.82
N VAL A 173 -4.19 13.26 14.02
CA VAL A 173 -5.12 14.17 14.73
C VAL A 173 -5.23 13.89 16.23
N ASN A 174 -4.91 12.66 16.66
CA ASN A 174 -4.89 12.26 18.06
C ASN A 174 -3.66 11.39 18.35
N PRO A 175 -2.43 11.96 18.24
CA PRO A 175 -1.23 11.21 18.52
C PRO A 175 -1.24 10.61 19.93
N PRO A 176 -0.58 9.46 20.14
CA PRO A 176 -0.53 8.74 21.42
C PRO A 176 0.33 9.47 22.46
N TYR A 177 -0.09 10.65 22.89
CA TYR A 177 0.48 11.36 24.03
C TYR A 177 0.12 10.66 25.34
N THR A 178 0.98 10.84 26.35
CA THR A 178 0.66 10.47 27.74
C THR A 178 -0.56 11.25 28.20
N PRO A 179 -1.59 10.61 28.79
CA PRO A 179 -2.71 11.34 29.37
C PRO A 179 -2.23 12.35 30.42
N THR A 180 -2.74 13.58 30.36
CA THR A 180 -2.63 14.55 31.46
C THR A 180 -3.73 14.24 32.47
N ASP A 181 -3.34 14.08 33.74
CA ASP A 181 -4.27 13.92 34.88
C ASP A 181 -5.16 15.15 35.08
#